data_AF-W5UMJ0-F1
#
_entry.id   AF-W5UMJ0-F1
#
_cell.length_a   1.000
_cell.length_b   1.000
_cell.length_c   1.000
_cell.angle_alpha   90.00
_cell.angle_beta   90.00
_cell.angle_gamma   90.00
#
_symmetry.space_group_name_H-M   'P 1'
#
loop_
_entity.id
_entity.type
_entity.pdbx_description
1 polymer ?
#
loop_
_entity_poly.entity_id
_entity_poly.type
_entity_poly.pdbx_seq_one_letter_code
_entity_poly.pdbx_strand_id
1 'polypeptide(L)'
;MQAVFVVLLLAGVGLIHAGPLPPQPLLQTQENFDLDRFLGKWYDVASASNCPWRMKHKGESPIGSLELQRSDSPNSLNMTRIMSRHGVCKKITGNYVKTETPGRFYYHSVKWSADVDAYVVHTNYDEYALVVMFKERRGGNKTTSVKLYGRKKELRPTLLQDFRTLVAEQGMSADTISIKQNKEDCVPGEITTPQTEVQKRTRRSAVLPPPEEGSGDDTHIFRGQESCTGAPDPGPCFGIFPRYHYNSSIMTCQIFQYGGCMGNQNNFHTEKECLQTCRTEAVCRLQIDVGPCKKLLQFWAFDSTCGKCVSFNYGGCQGNGNRFYSQKECEEYCGVSKDGDEEFLKVN
;
A
#
# COMPACT_ATOMS: atom_id res chain seq x y z
N MET A 1 -45.56 47.09 -28.32
CA MET A 1 -45.23 45.73 -28.79
C MET A 1 -43.78 45.46 -28.45
N GLN A 2 -43.54 44.35 -27.77
CA GLN A 2 -42.27 43.96 -27.16
C GLN A 2 -41.19 43.68 -28.21
N ALA A 3 -39.97 44.20 -27.98
CA ALA A 3 -38.77 43.74 -28.65
C ALA A 3 -38.13 42.64 -27.80
N VAL A 4 -38.11 41.41 -28.34
CA VAL A 4 -37.46 40.25 -27.73
C VAL A 4 -35.97 40.32 -28.04
N PHE A 5 -35.13 40.57 -27.03
CA PHE A 5 -33.69 40.37 -27.13
C PHE A 5 -33.38 38.93 -26.75
N VAL A 6 -33.02 38.10 -27.73
CA VAL A 6 -32.46 36.77 -27.52
C VAL A 6 -30.98 36.95 -27.13
N VAL A 7 -30.67 36.75 -25.85
CA VAL A 7 -29.29 36.67 -25.36
C VAL A 7 -28.79 35.25 -25.58
N LEU A 8 -27.92 35.06 -26.58
CA LEU A 8 -27.15 33.84 -26.78
C LEU A 8 -26.08 33.76 -25.67
N LEU A 9 -26.36 32.99 -24.63
CA LEU A 9 -25.35 32.55 -23.65
C LEU A 9 -24.47 31.49 -24.30
N LEU A 10 -23.29 31.89 -24.77
CA LEU A 10 -22.21 30.97 -25.10
C LEU A 10 -21.72 30.32 -23.81
N ALA A 11 -22.19 29.10 -23.55
CA ALA A 11 -21.61 28.24 -22.54
C ALA A 11 -20.20 27.84 -22.98
N GLY A 12 -19.20 28.59 -22.51
CA GLY A 12 -17.81 28.18 -22.59
C GLY A 12 -17.62 26.89 -21.80
N VAL A 13 -17.54 25.76 -22.51
CA VAL A 13 -17.08 24.50 -21.95
C VAL A 13 -15.59 24.67 -21.68
N GLY A 14 -15.27 25.15 -20.48
CA GLY A 14 -13.91 25.15 -19.97
C GLY A 14 -13.44 23.70 -19.85
N LEU A 15 -12.53 23.30 -20.72
CA LEU A 15 -11.72 22.10 -20.57
C LEU A 15 -11.06 22.15 -19.18
N ILE A 16 -11.51 21.28 -18.27
CA ILE A 16 -10.91 21.09 -16.96
C ILE A 16 -9.53 20.44 -17.19
N HIS A 17 -8.53 21.27 -17.48
CA HIS A 17 -7.15 20.89 -17.31
C HIS A 17 -6.91 20.75 -15.80
N ALA A 18 -6.53 19.56 -15.35
CA ALA A 18 -6.06 19.32 -14.00
C ALA A 18 -4.77 20.13 -13.78
N GLY A 19 -4.93 21.35 -13.26
CA GLY A 19 -3.84 22.24 -12.84
C GLY A 19 -3.33 21.92 -11.44
N PRO A 20 -2.17 22.47 -11.04
CA PRO A 20 -1.57 22.27 -9.73
C PRO A 20 -2.47 22.84 -8.63
N LEU A 21 -2.31 22.28 -7.43
CA LEU A 21 -3.05 22.51 -6.17
C LEU A 21 -3.85 23.83 -6.09
N PRO A 22 -5.06 23.82 -5.50
CA PRO A 22 -5.86 25.03 -5.35
C PRO A 22 -5.08 26.14 -4.65
N PRO A 23 -5.10 27.38 -5.19
CA PRO A 23 -4.29 28.50 -4.71
C PRO A 23 -4.72 28.99 -3.31
N GLN A 24 -5.93 28.66 -2.86
CA GLN A 24 -6.39 28.99 -1.51
C GLN A 24 -6.25 27.78 -0.58
N PRO A 25 -5.74 27.97 0.66
CA PRO A 25 -5.63 26.90 1.62
C PRO A 25 -7.02 26.39 2.01
N LEU A 26 -7.22 25.07 1.91
CA LEU A 26 -8.49 24.42 2.23
C LEU A 26 -8.83 24.47 3.73
N LEU A 27 -7.81 24.66 4.58
CA LEU A 27 -7.92 24.76 6.02
C LEU A 27 -7.04 25.89 6.52
N GLN A 28 -7.48 26.56 7.59
CA GLN A 28 -6.66 27.50 8.34
C GLN A 28 -5.56 26.73 9.09
N THR A 29 -4.31 27.17 8.92
CA THR A 29 -3.16 26.67 9.68
C THR A 29 -2.99 27.45 10.98
N GLN A 30 -2.18 26.92 11.89
CA GLN A 30 -1.81 27.59 13.13
C GLN A 30 -1.33 29.02 12.85
N GLU A 31 -1.97 30.00 13.49
CA GLU A 31 -1.57 31.40 13.37
C GLU A 31 -0.13 31.60 13.87
N ASN A 32 0.62 32.40 13.12
CA ASN A 32 2.04 32.69 13.40
C ASN A 32 2.88 31.41 13.53
N PHE A 33 2.64 30.44 12.65
CA PHE A 33 3.37 29.17 12.65
C PHE A 33 4.88 29.40 12.57
N ASP A 34 5.60 28.97 13.61
CA ASP A 34 7.06 28.99 13.69
C ASP A 34 7.62 27.61 13.34
N LEU A 35 8.25 27.54 12.17
CA LEU A 35 8.83 26.29 11.68
C LEU A 35 9.96 25.79 12.58
N ASP A 36 10.81 26.67 13.10
CA ASP A 36 12.01 26.28 13.83
C ASP A 36 11.66 25.64 15.17
N ARG A 37 10.61 26.15 15.83
CA ARG A 37 10.04 25.52 17.02
C ARG A 37 9.32 24.20 16.72
N PHE A 38 8.84 24.02 15.49
CA PHE A 38 8.13 22.82 15.09
C PHE A 38 9.06 21.64 14.70
N LEU A 39 10.32 21.91 14.36
CA LEU A 39 11.30 20.87 14.00
C LEU A 39 11.57 19.88 15.15
N GLY A 40 12.27 18.80 14.82
CA GLY A 40 12.66 17.74 15.75
C GLY A 40 11.69 16.56 15.80
N LYS A 41 11.77 15.78 16.88
CA LYS A 41 11.06 14.52 17.05
C LYS A 41 9.65 14.73 17.61
N TRP A 42 8.71 13.96 17.07
CA TRP A 42 7.29 13.89 17.41
C TRP A 42 6.85 12.43 17.47
N TYR A 43 5.92 12.11 18.36
CA TYR A 43 5.31 10.78 18.50
C TYR A 43 3.88 10.80 17.96
N ASP A 44 3.54 9.88 17.06
CA ASP A 44 2.23 9.78 16.40
C ASP A 44 1.25 9.01 17.30
N VAL A 45 0.66 9.70 18.28
CA VAL A 45 -0.12 9.16 19.42
C VAL A 45 -1.51 8.68 19.00
N ALA A 46 -2.21 9.43 18.16
CA ALA A 46 -3.54 9.06 17.68
C ALA A 46 -3.73 9.45 16.21
N SER A 47 -4.58 8.69 15.51
CA SER A 47 -4.91 9.02 14.12
C SER A 47 -6.31 8.57 13.73
N ALA A 48 -6.90 9.30 12.79
CA ALA A 48 -8.18 8.99 12.15
C ALA A 48 -8.04 9.13 10.64
N SER A 49 -8.82 8.36 9.86
CA SER A 49 -8.88 8.55 8.40
C SER A 49 -10.12 7.90 7.84
N ASN A 50 -10.69 8.52 6.81
CA ASN A 50 -11.77 7.97 5.98
C ASN A 50 -11.25 6.99 4.91
N CYS A 51 -9.94 6.68 4.89
CA CYS A 51 -9.38 5.66 4.00
C CYS A 51 -9.94 4.27 4.38
N PRO A 52 -10.67 3.58 3.46
CA PRO A 52 -11.35 2.32 3.76
C PRO A 52 -10.42 1.23 4.33
N TRP A 53 -9.17 1.19 3.88
CA TRP A 53 -8.16 0.27 4.42
C TRP A 53 -7.80 0.57 5.87
N ARG A 54 -7.64 1.85 6.23
CA ARG A 54 -7.32 2.21 7.62
C ARG A 54 -8.51 1.88 8.54
N MET A 55 -9.73 2.02 8.04
CA MET A 55 -10.95 1.60 8.74
C MET A 55 -11.01 0.08 8.93
N LYS A 56 -10.70 -0.70 7.90
CA LYS A 56 -10.77 -2.18 7.94
C LYS A 56 -9.62 -2.85 8.71
N HIS A 57 -8.48 -2.17 8.87
CA HIS A 57 -7.30 -2.69 9.57
C HIS A 57 -6.95 -1.85 10.80
N LYS A 58 -7.99 -1.39 11.51
CA LYS A 58 -7.89 -0.74 12.81
C LYS A 58 -7.40 -1.75 13.86
N GLY A 59 -6.11 -2.03 13.82
CA GLY A 59 -5.42 -2.92 14.77
C GLY A 59 -4.57 -2.14 15.75
N GLU A 60 -4.16 -2.84 16.81
CA GLU A 60 -3.21 -2.32 17.80
C GLU A 60 -1.89 -1.97 17.13
N SER A 61 -1.67 -0.68 16.90
CA SER A 61 -0.42 -0.16 16.34
C SER A 61 0.39 0.52 17.44
N PRO A 62 1.68 0.21 17.59
CA PRO A 62 2.57 0.95 18.48
C PRO A 62 2.66 2.42 18.06
N ILE A 63 2.92 3.30 19.03
CA ILE A 63 3.29 4.69 18.75
C ILE A 63 4.61 4.69 17.96
N GLY A 64 4.59 5.36 16.80
CA GLY A 64 5.77 5.57 15.97
C GLY A 64 6.29 7.00 16.13
N SER A 65 7.50 7.26 15.64
CA SER A 65 8.10 8.59 15.65
C SER A 65 8.11 9.21 14.25
N LEU A 66 8.06 10.52 14.23
CA LEU A 66 8.28 11.41 13.10
C LEU A 66 9.35 12.40 13.52
N GLU A 67 10.40 12.54 12.73
CA GLU A 67 11.45 13.53 12.94
C GLU A 67 11.54 14.43 11.70
N LEU A 68 11.50 15.74 11.95
CA LEU A 68 11.60 16.76 10.92
C LEU A 68 12.90 17.54 11.12
N GLN A 69 13.69 17.65 10.06
CA GLN A 69 14.96 18.35 10.05
C GLN A 69 15.04 19.27 8.83
N ARG A 70 15.90 20.30 8.89
CA ARG A 70 16.17 21.14 7.72
C ARG A 70 16.82 20.29 6.63
N SER A 71 16.42 20.55 5.39
CA SER A 71 17.10 20.02 4.21
C SER A 71 18.18 20.99 3.76
N ASP A 72 19.07 20.52 2.88
CA ASP A 72 20.05 21.37 2.19
C ASP A 72 19.36 22.37 1.26
N SER A 73 18.18 22.02 0.75
CA SER A 73 17.36 22.95 -0.04
C SER A 73 16.50 23.83 0.88
N PRO A 74 16.51 25.16 0.69
CA PRO A 74 15.78 26.08 1.53
C PRO A 74 14.27 25.89 1.44
N ASN A 75 13.74 25.19 0.43
CA ASN A 75 12.30 24.97 0.25
C ASN A 75 11.83 23.60 0.71
N SER A 76 12.72 22.76 1.26
CA SER A 76 12.35 21.42 1.70
C SER A 76 12.76 21.12 3.14
N LEU A 77 12.13 20.09 3.70
CA LEU A 77 12.39 19.55 5.02
C LEU A 77 12.60 18.05 4.90
N ASN A 78 13.63 17.56 5.55
CA ASN A 78 13.90 16.13 5.66
C ASN A 78 12.93 15.53 6.68
N MET A 79 12.27 14.46 6.29
CA MET A 79 11.34 13.72 7.13
C MET A 79 11.83 12.30 7.30
N THR A 80 11.92 11.87 8.55
CA THR A 80 12.18 10.48 8.93
C THR A 80 11.05 9.98 9.81
N ARG A 81 10.44 8.86 9.43
CA ARG A 81 9.39 8.21 10.20
C ARG A 81 9.81 6.81 10.57
N ILE A 82 9.66 6.46 11.84
CA ILE A 82 9.95 5.12 12.34
C ILE A 82 8.67 4.52 12.90
N MET A 83 8.33 3.31 12.46
CA MET A 83 7.13 2.61 12.91
C MET A 83 7.39 1.12 13.02
N SER A 84 6.82 0.49 14.04
CA SER A 84 6.75 -0.98 14.14
C SER A 84 5.48 -1.50 13.46
N ARG A 85 5.63 -2.51 12.60
CA ARG A 85 4.52 -3.21 11.95
C ARG A 85 4.79 -4.72 11.99
N HIS A 86 3.90 -5.48 12.64
CA HIS A 86 4.06 -6.93 12.87
C HIS A 86 5.41 -7.30 13.52
N GLY A 87 5.86 -6.52 14.51
CA GLY A 87 7.13 -6.75 15.22
C GLY A 87 8.37 -6.25 14.45
N VAL A 88 8.26 -5.86 13.19
CA VAL A 88 9.38 -5.34 12.40
C VAL A 88 9.39 -3.81 12.43
N CYS A 89 10.52 -3.24 12.84
CA CYS A 89 10.73 -1.80 12.80
C CYS A 89 11.07 -1.33 11.37
N LYS A 90 10.30 -0.40 10.82
CA LYS A 90 10.50 0.17 9.48
C LYS A 90 10.83 1.66 9.59
N LYS A 91 11.94 2.05 8.97
CA LYS A 91 12.32 3.45 8.73
C LYS A 91 11.83 3.89 7.36
N ILE A 92 11.17 5.03 7.29
CA ILE A 92 10.72 5.66 6.05
C ILE A 92 11.32 7.06 6.02
N THR A 93 12.04 7.38 4.97
CA THR A 93 12.57 8.72 4.72
C THR A 93 11.87 9.36 3.52
N GLY A 94 11.93 10.68 3.45
CA GLY A 94 11.32 11.46 2.37
C GLY A 94 11.41 12.94 2.69
N ASN A 95 10.90 13.77 1.79
CA ASN A 95 11.03 15.23 1.89
C ASN A 95 9.65 15.88 1.85
N TYR A 96 9.41 16.81 2.78
CA TYR A 96 8.31 17.77 2.65
C TYR A 96 8.81 18.99 1.90
N VAL A 97 7.96 19.55 1.04
CA VAL A 97 8.14 20.81 0.36
C VAL A 97 7.31 21.86 1.10
N LYS A 98 7.93 23.00 1.40
CA LYS A 98 7.26 24.14 2.01
C LYS A 98 6.38 24.83 0.97
N THR A 99 5.20 25.28 1.40
CA THR A 99 4.31 26.09 0.56
C THR A 99 4.40 27.56 0.97
N GLU A 100 3.73 28.43 0.23
CA GLU A 100 3.62 29.87 0.57
C GLU A 100 2.85 30.10 1.88
N THR A 101 2.02 29.14 2.31
CA THR A 101 1.25 29.22 3.56
C THR A 101 2.04 28.59 4.71
N PRO A 102 2.43 29.35 5.75
CA PRO A 102 3.09 28.80 6.93
C PRO A 102 2.26 27.71 7.59
N GLY A 103 2.90 26.60 7.97
CA GLY A 103 2.22 25.43 8.56
C GLY A 103 1.55 24.50 7.53
N ARG A 104 1.62 24.80 6.23
CA ARG A 104 1.18 23.91 5.15
C ARG A 104 2.39 23.34 4.40
N PHE A 105 2.41 22.03 4.28
CA PHE A 105 3.49 21.27 3.65
C PHE A 105 2.95 20.31 2.62
N TYR A 106 3.70 20.14 1.54
CA TYR A 106 3.37 19.25 0.45
C TYR A 106 4.39 18.11 0.34
N TYR A 107 3.96 16.90 0.02
CA TYR A 107 4.89 15.88 -0.45
C TYR A 107 4.22 14.94 -1.44
N HIS A 108 5.03 14.49 -2.41
CA HIS A 108 4.63 13.43 -3.32
C HIS A 108 5.06 12.08 -2.75
N SER A 109 4.13 11.15 -2.62
CA SER A 109 4.42 9.79 -2.22
C SER A 109 4.57 8.90 -3.46
N VAL A 110 5.81 8.70 -3.89
CA VAL A 110 6.19 7.84 -5.04
C VAL A 110 5.56 6.45 -4.92
N LYS A 111 5.68 5.81 -3.75
CA LYS A 111 5.11 4.49 -3.46
C LYS A 111 3.60 4.40 -3.67
N TRP A 112 2.87 5.50 -3.53
CA TRP A 112 1.40 5.52 -3.65
C TRP A 112 0.91 6.31 -4.86
N SER A 113 1.82 6.84 -5.68
CA SER A 113 1.55 7.80 -6.76
C SER A 113 0.51 8.83 -6.34
N ALA A 114 0.74 9.43 -5.17
CA ALA A 114 -0.25 10.25 -4.48
C ALA A 114 0.38 11.53 -3.95
N ASP A 115 -0.35 12.61 -4.12
CA ASP A 115 -0.01 13.93 -3.64
C ASP A 115 -0.66 14.12 -2.27
N VAL A 116 0.13 14.59 -1.31
CA VAL A 116 -0.33 14.79 0.06
C VAL A 116 -0.07 16.22 0.48
N ASP A 117 -1.15 16.88 0.89
CA ASP A 117 -1.16 18.23 1.42
C ASP A 117 -1.44 18.17 2.93
N ALA A 118 -0.52 18.68 3.73
CA ALA A 118 -0.50 18.54 5.18
C ALA A 118 -0.60 19.92 5.85
N TYR A 119 -1.53 20.08 6.77
CA TYR A 119 -1.85 21.31 7.48
C TYR A 119 -1.64 21.11 8.97
N VAL A 120 -0.71 21.86 9.56
CA VAL A 120 -0.60 21.98 11.02
C VAL A 120 -1.68 22.97 11.47
N VAL A 121 -2.78 22.44 12.00
CA VAL A 121 -3.96 23.24 12.35
C VAL A 121 -3.78 23.88 13.72
N HIS A 122 -3.29 23.09 14.69
CA HIS A 122 -2.99 23.58 16.04
C HIS A 122 -1.73 22.96 16.60
N THR A 123 -0.89 23.76 17.24
CA THR A 123 0.29 23.29 17.95
C THR A 123 0.72 24.32 18.99
N ASN A 124 1.22 23.86 20.12
CA ASN A 124 1.95 24.70 21.07
C ASN A 124 3.46 24.47 21.00
N TYR A 125 3.93 23.71 20.00
CA TYR A 125 5.32 23.35 19.71
C TYR A 125 5.99 22.41 20.72
N ASP A 126 5.69 22.57 22.00
CA ASP A 126 6.43 21.95 23.11
C ASP A 126 5.72 20.71 23.68
N GLU A 127 4.43 20.51 23.37
CA GLU A 127 3.65 19.38 23.88
C GLU A 127 2.97 18.59 22.77
N TYR A 128 2.21 19.24 21.88
CA TYR A 128 1.37 18.55 20.90
C TYR A 128 1.27 19.29 19.57
N ALA A 129 0.86 18.54 18.54
CA ALA A 129 0.44 19.10 17.26
C ALA A 129 -0.71 18.30 16.64
N LEU A 130 -1.74 19.01 16.18
CA LEU A 130 -2.86 18.49 15.40
C LEU A 130 -2.62 18.77 13.92
N VAL A 131 -2.55 17.71 13.13
CA VAL A 131 -2.22 17.79 11.71
C VAL A 131 -3.31 17.11 10.89
N VAL A 132 -3.86 17.84 9.92
CA VAL A 132 -4.80 17.32 8.92
C VAL A 132 -4.05 17.12 7.62
N MET A 133 -4.25 15.98 6.96
CA MET A 133 -3.66 15.69 5.66
C MET A 133 -4.73 15.28 4.68
N PHE A 134 -4.74 15.94 3.53
CA PHE A 134 -5.49 15.54 2.35
C PHE A 134 -4.56 14.78 1.41
N LYS A 135 -4.98 13.58 1.02
CA LYS A 135 -4.28 12.76 0.06
C LYS A 135 -5.12 12.61 -1.19
N GLU A 136 -4.55 12.97 -2.33
CA GLU A 136 -5.15 12.87 -3.66
C GLU A 136 -4.31 11.93 -4.54
N ARG A 137 -4.97 11.03 -5.27
CA ARG A 137 -4.31 10.15 -6.25
C ARG A 137 -4.63 10.59 -7.67
N ARG A 138 -3.74 10.25 -8.62
CA ARG A 138 -4.05 10.31 -10.05
C ARG A 138 -5.26 9.40 -10.33
N GLY A 139 -6.43 10.00 -10.54
CA GLY A 139 -7.74 9.31 -10.58
C GLY A 139 -8.82 9.92 -9.67
N GLY A 140 -8.50 10.97 -8.88
CA GLY A 140 -9.48 11.80 -8.17
C GLY A 140 -9.95 11.28 -6.81
N ASN A 141 -9.47 10.12 -6.37
CA ASN A 141 -9.78 9.59 -5.04
C ASN A 141 -9.10 10.44 -3.96
N LYS A 142 -9.91 11.19 -3.20
CA LYS A 142 -9.48 12.05 -2.09
C LYS A 142 -9.75 11.37 -0.76
N THR A 143 -8.73 11.34 0.11
CA THR A 143 -8.86 10.84 1.48
C THR A 143 -8.32 11.85 2.45
N THR A 144 -8.97 11.94 3.60
CA THR A 144 -8.59 12.84 4.70
C THR A 144 -8.05 11.99 5.84
N SER A 145 -7.02 12.48 6.51
CA SER A 145 -6.54 11.89 7.75
C SER A 145 -6.14 12.95 8.74
N VAL A 146 -6.48 12.72 10.00
CA VAL A 146 -6.10 13.58 11.13
C VAL A 146 -5.11 12.82 11.99
N LYS A 147 -4.08 13.51 12.48
CA LYS A 147 -3.09 12.97 13.40
C LYS A 147 -2.91 13.89 14.60
N LEU A 148 -2.82 13.27 15.77
CA LEU A 148 -2.33 13.89 16.99
C LEU A 148 -0.90 13.45 17.22
N TYR A 149 0.00 14.41 17.19
CA TYR A 149 1.39 14.23 17.58
C TYR A 149 1.63 14.77 18.98
N GLY A 150 2.56 14.14 19.70
CA GLY A 150 3.04 14.59 20.99
C GLY A 150 4.56 14.67 21.03
N ARG A 151 5.15 15.60 21.80
CA ARG A 151 6.57 15.56 22.16
C ARG A 151 6.89 14.39 23.09
N LYS A 152 5.87 13.89 23.80
CA LYS A 152 5.89 12.66 24.61
C LYS A 152 4.81 11.69 24.10
N LYS A 153 4.95 10.41 24.44
CA LYS A 153 3.99 9.35 24.06
C LYS A 153 2.68 9.43 24.86
N GLU A 154 2.76 9.99 26.06
CA GLU A 154 1.61 10.24 26.93
C GLU A 154 1.25 11.71 26.89
N LEU A 155 -0.03 11.97 26.64
CA LEU A 155 -0.60 13.31 26.52
C LEU A 155 -1.79 13.44 27.48
N ARG A 156 -2.08 14.67 27.89
CA ARG A 156 -3.23 15.00 28.74
C ARG A 156 -4.56 14.62 28.05
N PRO A 157 -5.57 14.11 28.79
CA PRO A 157 -6.84 13.66 28.22
C PRO A 157 -7.60 14.72 27.41
N THR A 158 -7.45 16.01 27.74
CA THR A 158 -8.14 17.08 27.00
C THR A 158 -7.67 17.15 25.54
N LEU A 159 -6.40 16.86 25.25
CA LEU A 159 -5.88 16.85 23.87
C LEU A 159 -6.48 15.73 23.03
N LEU A 160 -6.84 14.60 23.66
CA LEU A 160 -7.59 13.54 22.98
C LEU A 160 -9.02 13.98 22.68
N GLN A 161 -9.60 14.85 23.51
CA GLN A 161 -10.91 15.42 23.25
C GLN A 161 -10.86 16.44 22.10
N ASP A 162 -9.86 17.34 22.11
CA ASP A 162 -9.62 18.30 21.02
C ASP A 162 -9.39 17.57 19.69
N PHE A 163 -8.63 16.47 19.72
CA PHE A 163 -8.45 15.60 18.56
C PHE A 163 -9.77 15.00 18.06
N ARG A 164 -10.66 14.53 18.96
CA ARG A 164 -11.98 14.00 18.57
C ARG A 164 -12.85 15.08 17.92
N THR A 165 -12.85 16.29 18.47
CA THR A 165 -13.57 17.44 17.91
C THR A 165 -13.09 17.72 16.49
N LEU A 166 -11.77 17.81 16.29
CA LEU A 166 -11.21 18.03 14.96
C LEU A 166 -11.56 16.90 13.97
N VAL A 167 -11.55 15.63 14.42
CA VAL A 167 -11.97 14.50 13.58
C VAL A 167 -13.43 14.63 13.15
N ALA A 168 -14.32 15.06 14.04
CA ALA A 168 -15.73 15.30 13.73
C ALA A 168 -15.93 16.46 12.74
N GLU A 169 -15.17 17.55 12.90
CA GLU A 169 -15.17 18.68 11.95
C GLU A 169 -14.72 18.27 10.55
N GLN A 170 -13.82 17.29 10.43
CA GLN A 170 -13.43 16.69 9.15
C GLN A 170 -14.46 15.67 8.60
N GLY A 171 -15.65 15.59 9.19
CA GLY A 171 -16.74 14.72 8.75
C GLY A 171 -16.53 13.24 9.05
N MET A 172 -15.65 12.90 9.99
CA MET A 172 -15.37 11.51 10.38
C MET A 172 -15.96 11.18 11.75
N SER A 173 -16.46 9.96 11.89
CA SER A 173 -17.00 9.46 13.17
C SER A 173 -15.89 9.00 14.13
N ALA A 174 -16.21 8.95 15.42
CA ALA A 174 -15.28 8.55 16.47
C ALA A 174 -14.79 7.09 16.35
N ASP A 175 -15.55 6.22 15.67
CA ASP A 175 -15.14 4.86 15.32
C ASP A 175 -13.96 4.82 14.33
N THR A 176 -13.69 5.91 13.61
CA THR A 176 -12.50 6.02 12.74
C THR A 176 -11.21 6.28 13.51
N ILE A 177 -11.30 6.61 14.80
CA ILE A 177 -10.17 7.00 15.64
C ILE A 177 -9.43 5.79 16.16
N SER A 178 -8.12 5.73 15.89
CA SER A 178 -7.18 4.78 16.46
C SER A 178 -6.21 5.49 17.41
N ILE A 179 -6.34 5.17 18.70
CA ILE A 179 -5.34 5.52 19.72
C ILE A 179 -4.27 4.44 19.71
N LYS A 180 -3.00 4.85 19.70
CA LYS A 180 -1.88 3.92 19.57
C LYS A 180 -1.29 3.52 20.92
N GLN A 181 -0.68 2.34 20.94
CA GLN A 181 -0.12 1.78 22.16
C GLN A 181 1.24 2.40 22.51
N ASN A 182 1.39 2.80 23.77
CA ASN A 182 2.68 3.18 24.33
C ASN A 182 3.56 1.93 24.50
N LYS A 183 4.37 1.63 23.49
CA LYS A 183 5.41 0.60 23.51
C LYS A 183 6.76 1.29 23.37
N GLU A 184 7.84 0.61 23.74
CA GLU A 184 9.20 1.13 23.58
C GLU A 184 9.48 1.52 22.12
N ASP A 185 10.38 2.49 21.95
CA ASP A 185 10.79 2.92 20.62
C ASP A 185 11.46 1.75 19.91
N CYS A 186 10.96 1.40 18.73
CA CYS A 186 11.66 0.42 17.92
C CYS A 186 12.85 1.11 17.22
N VAL A 187 14.00 0.46 17.20
CA VAL A 187 15.19 0.95 16.50
C VAL A 187 15.36 0.13 15.21
N PRO A 188 15.36 0.76 14.02
CA PRO A 188 15.62 0.08 12.77
C PRO A 188 17.02 -0.55 12.79
N GLY A 189 17.09 -1.88 12.71
CA GLY A 189 18.36 -2.63 12.72
C GLY A 189 18.64 -3.43 14.00
N GLU A 190 17.84 -3.24 15.06
CA GLU A 190 17.95 -4.03 16.29
C GLU A 190 16.92 -5.17 16.26
N ILE A 191 17.40 -6.42 16.25
CA ILE A 191 16.53 -7.60 16.30
C ILE A 191 16.03 -7.72 17.74
N THR A 192 14.81 -7.29 18.01
CA THR A 192 14.13 -7.66 19.25
C THR A 192 13.77 -9.14 19.16
N THR A 193 14.67 -10.00 19.64
CA THR A 193 14.36 -11.42 19.85
C THR A 193 13.24 -11.52 20.88
N PRO A 194 12.11 -12.19 20.57
CA PRO A 194 11.25 -12.70 21.62
C PRO A 194 12.04 -13.76 22.39
N GLN A 195 12.30 -13.54 23.68
CA GLN A 195 12.77 -14.60 24.57
C GLN A 195 11.76 -15.74 24.52
N THR A 196 12.11 -16.81 23.80
CA THR A 196 11.39 -18.08 23.90
C THR A 196 12.38 -19.06 24.49
N GLU A 197 12.05 -19.56 25.68
CA GLU A 197 12.82 -20.56 26.40
C GLU A 197 13.16 -21.75 25.51
N VAL A 198 14.43 -22.12 25.52
CA VAL A 198 14.97 -23.26 24.77
C VAL A 198 14.48 -24.56 25.40
N GLN A 199 13.46 -25.17 24.82
CA GLN A 199 13.21 -26.60 25.05
C GLN A 199 14.04 -27.42 24.07
N LYS A 200 15.05 -28.12 24.61
CA LYS A 200 15.86 -29.12 23.90
C LYS A 200 14.95 -30.24 23.41
N ARG A 201 14.81 -30.40 22.09
CA ARG A 201 14.26 -31.61 21.47
C ARG A 201 15.35 -32.48 20.87
N THR A 202 15.37 -33.71 21.34
CA THR A 202 16.26 -34.82 21.01
C THR A 202 16.16 -35.20 19.53
N ARG A 203 17.30 -35.33 18.84
CA ARG A 203 17.40 -35.80 17.46
C ARG A 203 16.95 -37.26 17.35
N ARG A 204 16.05 -37.56 16.40
CA ARG A 204 15.95 -38.90 15.78
C ARG A 204 16.34 -38.78 14.32
N SER A 205 17.30 -39.62 13.94
CA SER A 205 17.85 -39.74 12.60
C SER A 205 16.86 -40.50 11.72
N ALA A 206 16.46 -39.93 10.58
CA ALA A 206 15.80 -40.65 9.50
C ALA A 206 16.63 -40.43 8.23
N VAL A 207 17.18 -41.53 7.73
CA VAL A 207 18.05 -41.62 6.55
C VAL A 207 17.21 -41.38 5.30
N LEU A 208 17.64 -40.46 4.43
CA LEU A 208 17.16 -40.30 3.06
C LEU A 208 18.23 -40.86 2.09
N PRO A 209 17.84 -41.52 0.98
CA PRO A 209 18.80 -41.97 -0.05
C PRO A 209 19.28 -40.82 -0.94
N PRO A 210 20.39 -41.01 -1.68
CA PRO A 210 21.23 -39.92 -2.21
C PRO A 210 20.60 -39.19 -3.42
N PRO A 211 20.96 -37.93 -3.65
CA PRO A 211 20.59 -37.19 -4.85
C PRO A 211 21.44 -37.67 -6.04
N GLU A 212 20.79 -37.96 -7.17
CA GLU A 212 21.50 -38.10 -8.45
C GLU A 212 21.95 -36.73 -8.95
N GLU A 213 23.21 -36.70 -9.40
CA GLU A 213 23.87 -35.57 -10.02
C GLU A 213 23.22 -35.23 -11.37
N GLY A 214 22.86 -33.97 -11.54
CA GLY A 214 22.35 -33.43 -12.80
C GLY A 214 22.69 -31.95 -12.91
N SER A 215 23.90 -31.71 -13.44
CA SER A 215 24.41 -30.52 -14.15
C SER A 215 23.77 -29.15 -13.82
N GLY A 216 24.59 -28.27 -13.24
CA GLY A 216 24.30 -26.84 -13.23
C GLY A 216 24.25 -26.26 -14.64
N ASP A 217 23.25 -25.42 -14.87
CA ASP A 217 23.43 -24.19 -15.62
C ASP A 217 22.45 -23.13 -15.08
N ASP A 218 23.00 -21.96 -14.87
CA ASP A 218 22.49 -20.86 -14.08
C ASP A 218 21.85 -19.84 -15.03
N THR A 219 20.51 -19.77 -15.09
CA THR A 219 19.73 -18.54 -15.35
C THR A 219 18.22 -18.80 -15.35
N HIS A 220 17.55 -18.43 -14.25
CA HIS A 220 16.10 -18.49 -14.07
C HIS A 220 15.38 -17.26 -14.65
N ILE A 221 15.64 -16.92 -15.90
CA ILE A 221 14.94 -15.83 -16.61
C ILE A 221 14.72 -16.34 -18.04
N PHE A 222 13.48 -16.32 -18.56
CA PHE A 222 13.09 -16.70 -19.93
C PHE A 222 12.61 -18.14 -20.25
N ARG A 223 12.00 -18.87 -19.30
CA ARG A 223 11.08 -20.00 -19.65
C ARG A 223 9.57 -19.63 -19.64
N GLY A 224 9.24 -18.37 -19.35
CA GLY A 224 7.89 -17.98 -18.88
C GLY A 224 6.86 -17.60 -19.94
N GLN A 225 7.22 -17.34 -21.19
CA GLN A 225 6.28 -16.70 -22.12
C GLN A 225 5.39 -17.69 -22.89
N GLU A 226 5.90 -18.86 -23.28
CA GLU A 226 5.09 -19.87 -24.00
C GLU A 226 4.19 -20.69 -23.07
N SER A 227 4.67 -20.99 -21.86
CA SER A 227 3.96 -21.75 -20.82
C SER A 227 2.69 -21.07 -20.31
N CYS A 228 2.49 -19.80 -20.64
CA CYS A 228 1.43 -18.97 -20.09
C CYS A 228 0.53 -18.35 -21.16
N THR A 229 0.85 -18.53 -22.44
CA THR A 229 0.11 -17.89 -23.56
C THR A 229 -0.63 -18.89 -24.43
N GLY A 230 -0.15 -20.14 -24.52
CA GLY A 230 -0.81 -21.19 -25.30
C GLY A 230 -2.16 -21.64 -24.71
N ALA A 231 -3.13 -22.00 -25.55
CA ALA A 231 -4.34 -22.70 -25.10
C ALA A 231 -3.97 -24.07 -24.50
N PRO A 232 -4.66 -24.59 -23.47
CA PRO A 232 -4.30 -25.88 -22.88
C PRO A 232 -4.37 -27.00 -23.92
N ASP A 233 -3.34 -27.84 -24.00
CA ASP A 233 -3.30 -29.00 -24.89
C ASP A 233 -3.41 -30.31 -24.09
N PRO A 234 -4.54 -31.04 -24.19
CA PRO A 234 -4.72 -32.35 -23.55
C PRO A 234 -3.74 -33.41 -24.04
N GLY A 235 -3.15 -33.25 -25.23
CA GLY A 235 -2.34 -34.28 -25.87
C GLY A 235 -3.16 -35.45 -26.43
N PRO A 236 -2.51 -36.42 -27.09
CA PRO A 236 -3.17 -37.51 -27.80
C PRO A 236 -3.54 -38.71 -26.91
N CYS A 237 -3.10 -38.73 -25.65
CA CYS A 237 -3.41 -39.81 -24.72
C CYS A 237 -4.81 -39.67 -24.10
N PHE A 238 -5.38 -40.79 -23.64
CA PHE A 238 -6.76 -40.89 -23.14
C PHE A 238 -6.89 -40.86 -21.60
N GLY A 239 -5.84 -40.46 -20.89
CA GLY A 239 -5.90 -40.28 -19.44
C GLY A 239 -6.79 -39.10 -19.04
N ILE A 240 -7.27 -39.11 -17.80
CA ILE A 240 -8.05 -38.00 -17.24
C ILE A 240 -7.32 -37.49 -16.01
N PHE A 241 -6.30 -36.67 -16.25
CA PHE A 241 -5.51 -36.04 -15.20
C PHE A 241 -5.94 -34.57 -15.05
N PRO A 242 -6.53 -34.16 -13.92
CA PRO A 242 -6.85 -32.75 -13.71
C PRO A 242 -5.56 -31.95 -13.59
N ARG A 243 -5.41 -30.95 -14.44
CA ARG A 243 -4.26 -30.04 -14.50
C ARG A 243 -4.73 -28.60 -14.53
N TYR A 244 -3.84 -27.67 -14.23
CA TYR A 244 -4.12 -26.24 -14.29
C TYR A 244 -3.49 -25.64 -15.54
N HIS A 245 -4.20 -24.73 -16.20
CA HIS A 245 -3.63 -23.89 -17.25
C HIS A 245 -3.93 -22.42 -16.91
N TYR A 246 -3.04 -21.52 -17.30
CA TYR A 246 -3.21 -20.09 -17.20
C TYR A 246 -4.09 -19.59 -18.36
N ASN A 247 -5.11 -18.81 -18.03
CA ASN A 247 -5.92 -18.08 -18.98
C ASN A 247 -5.56 -16.60 -18.91
N SER A 248 -4.90 -16.09 -19.94
CA SER A 248 -4.42 -14.71 -20.00
C SER A 248 -5.55 -13.67 -20.11
N SER A 249 -6.70 -14.03 -20.69
CA SER A 249 -7.84 -13.11 -20.88
C SER A 249 -8.49 -12.72 -19.55
N ILE A 250 -8.56 -13.65 -18.60
CA ILE A 250 -9.13 -13.44 -17.25
C ILE A 250 -8.05 -13.46 -16.15
N MET A 251 -6.78 -13.56 -16.55
CA MET A 251 -5.58 -13.56 -15.71
C MET A 251 -5.67 -14.54 -14.52
N THR A 252 -6.19 -15.76 -14.74
CA THR A 252 -6.36 -16.76 -13.68
C THR A 252 -6.03 -18.17 -14.17
N CYS A 253 -5.82 -19.09 -13.24
CA CYS A 253 -5.57 -20.50 -13.56
C CYS A 253 -6.87 -21.30 -13.49
N GLN A 254 -7.15 -22.10 -14.52
CA GLN A 254 -8.35 -22.92 -14.63
C GLN A 254 -7.97 -24.39 -14.77
N ILE A 255 -8.87 -25.29 -14.37
CA ILE A 255 -8.64 -26.73 -14.47
C ILE A 255 -9.01 -27.20 -15.89
N PHE A 256 -8.17 -28.04 -16.48
CA PHE A 256 -8.47 -28.79 -17.70
C PHE A 256 -8.12 -30.27 -17.52
N GLN A 257 -8.61 -31.11 -18.43
CA GLN A 257 -8.31 -32.54 -18.45
C GLN A 257 -7.10 -32.79 -19.36
N TYR A 258 -6.01 -33.29 -18.78
CA TYR A 258 -4.82 -33.69 -19.50
C TYR A 258 -4.80 -35.20 -19.75
N GLY A 259 -4.48 -35.58 -20.98
CA GLY A 259 -4.43 -36.94 -21.49
C GLY A 259 -3.33 -37.80 -20.90
N GLY A 260 -2.32 -37.20 -20.27
CA GLY A 260 -1.21 -37.92 -19.62
C GLY A 260 0.03 -38.11 -20.48
N CYS A 261 0.04 -37.63 -21.72
CA CYS A 261 1.26 -37.59 -22.55
C CYS A 261 1.23 -36.41 -23.53
N MET A 262 2.42 -35.97 -23.98
CA MET A 262 2.61 -34.81 -24.85
C MET A 262 1.89 -33.56 -24.29
N GLY A 263 1.33 -32.70 -25.14
CA GLY A 263 0.74 -31.43 -24.73
C GLY A 263 1.74 -30.29 -24.78
N ASN A 264 1.31 -29.14 -24.26
CA ASN A 264 2.14 -27.94 -24.19
C ASN A 264 2.46 -27.55 -22.74
N GLN A 265 3.27 -26.49 -22.61
CA GLN A 265 3.80 -26.05 -21.31
C GLN A 265 2.78 -25.28 -20.45
N ASN A 266 1.58 -24.98 -20.97
CA ASN A 266 0.49 -24.41 -20.17
C ASN A 266 -0.26 -25.51 -19.40
N ASN A 267 0.50 -26.27 -18.63
CA ASN A 267 0.06 -27.48 -17.93
C ASN A 267 0.80 -27.59 -16.59
N PHE A 268 0.11 -27.23 -15.52
CA PHE A 268 0.65 -27.16 -14.17
C PHE A 268 -0.05 -28.17 -13.26
N HIS A 269 0.66 -28.68 -12.25
CA HIS A 269 0.09 -29.65 -11.30
C HIS A 269 -0.80 -28.97 -10.27
N THR A 270 -0.49 -27.73 -9.90
CA THR A 270 -1.23 -26.98 -8.88
C THR A 270 -1.58 -25.57 -9.34
N GLU A 271 -2.69 -25.03 -8.81
CA GLU A 271 -3.08 -23.64 -9.07
C GLU A 271 -1.97 -22.66 -8.63
N LYS A 272 -1.32 -22.94 -7.51
CA LYS A 272 -0.22 -22.13 -6.97
C LYS A 272 0.95 -22.05 -7.94
N GLU A 273 1.40 -23.18 -8.47
CA GLU A 273 2.49 -23.25 -9.45
C GLU A 273 2.14 -22.45 -10.71
N CYS A 274 0.96 -22.70 -11.29
CA CYS A 274 0.47 -21.96 -12.46
C CYS A 274 0.48 -20.44 -12.23
N LEU A 275 -0.04 -19.99 -11.09
CA LEU A 275 -0.11 -18.58 -10.75
C LEU A 275 1.29 -17.98 -10.51
N GLN A 276 2.21 -18.69 -9.86
CA GLN A 276 3.58 -18.21 -9.64
C GLN A 276 4.39 -18.14 -10.93
N THR A 277 4.13 -19.03 -11.89
CA THR A 277 4.83 -19.03 -13.18
C THR A 277 4.28 -17.99 -14.15
N CYS A 278 2.96 -17.79 -14.20
CA CYS A 278 2.31 -17.06 -15.28
C CYS A 278 1.72 -15.70 -14.93
N ARG A 279 1.55 -15.39 -13.64
CA ARG A 279 0.99 -14.10 -13.22
C ARG A 279 1.92 -12.96 -13.59
N THR A 280 1.33 -11.86 -14.03
CA THR A 280 2.03 -10.60 -14.31
C THR A 280 1.49 -9.48 -13.43
N GLU A 281 2.19 -8.35 -13.37
CA GLU A 281 1.77 -7.15 -12.62
C GLU A 281 0.41 -6.59 -13.06
N ALA A 282 -0.11 -7.03 -14.22
CA ALA A 282 -1.44 -6.65 -14.68
C ALA A 282 -2.55 -7.04 -13.70
N VAL A 283 -2.36 -8.10 -12.90
CA VAL A 283 -3.35 -8.52 -11.89
C VAL A 283 -3.53 -7.48 -10.78
N CYS A 284 -2.53 -6.63 -10.54
CA CYS A 284 -2.59 -5.57 -9.53
C CYS A 284 -3.60 -4.47 -9.88
N ARG A 285 -4.11 -4.45 -11.13
CA ARG A 285 -5.15 -3.52 -11.57
C ARG A 285 -6.57 -4.09 -11.46
N LEU A 286 -6.71 -5.38 -11.17
CA LEU A 286 -8.01 -6.03 -11.05
C LEU A 286 -8.65 -5.73 -9.69
N GLN A 287 -9.98 -5.78 -9.63
CA GLN A 287 -10.72 -5.66 -8.37
C GLN A 287 -10.52 -6.89 -7.48
N ILE A 288 -10.70 -6.73 -6.17
CA ILE A 288 -10.68 -7.87 -5.24
C ILE A 288 -11.98 -8.67 -5.44
N ASP A 289 -11.85 -9.89 -5.95
CA ASP A 289 -13.00 -10.76 -6.25
C ASP A 289 -13.05 -11.95 -5.27
N VAL A 290 -14.11 -11.99 -4.46
CA VAL A 290 -14.36 -13.06 -3.48
C VAL A 290 -14.84 -14.33 -4.17
N GLY A 291 -15.40 -14.24 -5.39
CA GLY A 291 -16.10 -15.32 -6.05
C GLY A 291 -17.48 -15.62 -5.42
N PRO A 292 -18.31 -16.44 -6.09
CA PRO A 292 -19.68 -16.73 -5.65
C PRO A 292 -19.78 -17.77 -4.53
N CYS A 293 -18.71 -18.55 -4.30
CA CYS A 293 -18.69 -19.55 -3.23
C CYS A 293 -18.52 -18.91 -1.83
N LYS A 294 -18.84 -19.66 -0.77
CA LYS A 294 -18.91 -19.13 0.61
C LYS A 294 -17.92 -19.79 1.59
N LYS A 295 -16.80 -20.34 1.11
CA LYS A 295 -15.71 -20.78 1.99
C LYS A 295 -14.97 -19.56 2.56
N LEU A 296 -14.36 -19.72 3.73
CA LEU A 296 -13.56 -18.68 4.38
C LEU A 296 -12.08 -19.02 4.26
N LEU A 297 -11.53 -18.84 3.06
CA LEU A 297 -10.11 -19.07 2.81
C LEU A 297 -9.37 -17.75 2.84
N GLN A 298 -8.41 -17.60 3.76
CA GLN A 298 -7.66 -16.36 3.90
C GLN A 298 -6.58 -16.25 2.83
N PHE A 299 -6.66 -15.19 2.02
CA PHE A 299 -5.70 -14.86 0.97
C PHE A 299 -5.33 -13.38 1.03
N TRP A 300 -4.36 -12.98 0.21
CA TRP A 300 -3.95 -11.60 0.02
C TRP A 300 -4.40 -11.09 -1.35
N ALA A 301 -4.76 -9.83 -1.47
CA ALA A 301 -5.06 -9.18 -2.74
C ALA A 301 -4.47 -7.78 -2.72
N PHE A 302 -4.08 -7.27 -3.86
CA PHE A 302 -3.70 -5.88 -3.99
C PHE A 302 -4.94 -5.01 -4.12
N ASP A 303 -5.22 -4.24 -3.07
CA ASP A 303 -6.23 -3.19 -3.11
C ASP A 303 -5.65 -2.01 -3.88
N SER A 304 -6.05 -1.84 -5.15
CA SER A 304 -5.59 -0.74 -6.01
C SER A 304 -6.05 0.64 -5.49
N THR A 305 -7.20 0.71 -4.81
CA THR A 305 -7.69 1.93 -4.14
C THR A 305 -6.77 2.35 -3.01
N CYS A 306 -6.26 1.39 -2.25
CA CYS A 306 -5.40 1.63 -1.08
C CYS A 306 -3.90 1.50 -1.39
N GLY A 307 -3.56 0.98 -2.57
CA GLY A 307 -2.21 0.64 -3.01
C GLY A 307 -1.58 -0.52 -2.23
N LYS A 308 -2.32 -1.24 -1.38
CA LYS A 308 -1.71 -2.17 -0.42
C LYS A 308 -2.15 -3.57 -0.70
N CYS A 309 -1.27 -4.50 -0.40
CA CYS A 309 -1.64 -5.89 -0.19
C CYS A 309 -2.47 -5.99 1.10
N VAL A 310 -3.70 -6.47 0.96
CA VAL A 310 -4.70 -6.61 2.00
C VAL A 310 -5.10 -8.07 2.11
N SER A 311 -5.42 -8.54 3.31
CA SER A 311 -6.02 -9.86 3.44
C SER A 311 -7.52 -9.81 3.14
N PHE A 312 -8.04 -10.85 2.51
CA PHE A 312 -9.45 -11.03 2.24
C PHE A 312 -9.84 -12.52 2.33
N ASN A 313 -11.13 -12.77 2.52
CA ASN A 313 -11.67 -14.13 2.51
C ASN A 313 -12.12 -14.46 1.09
N TYR A 314 -11.44 -15.41 0.46
CA TYR A 314 -11.82 -15.97 -0.82
C TYR A 314 -12.85 -17.08 -0.62
N GLY A 315 -13.93 -17.00 -1.40
CA GLY A 315 -15.07 -17.89 -1.37
C GLY A 315 -14.79 -19.34 -1.75
N GLY A 316 -13.63 -19.61 -2.35
CA GLY A 316 -13.17 -20.97 -2.68
C GLY A 316 -13.57 -21.47 -4.07
N CYS A 317 -14.13 -20.62 -4.92
CA CYS A 317 -14.28 -20.88 -6.35
C CYS A 317 -14.29 -19.58 -7.17
N GLN A 318 -13.89 -19.68 -8.44
CA GLN A 318 -13.80 -18.56 -9.40
C GLN A 318 -12.88 -17.43 -8.89
N GLY A 319 -13.26 -16.16 -9.11
CA GLY A 319 -12.42 -15.02 -8.84
C GLY A 319 -11.46 -14.70 -9.99
N ASN A 320 -10.55 -13.77 -9.72
CA ASN A 320 -9.56 -13.30 -10.68
C ASN A 320 -8.12 -13.41 -10.14
N GLY A 321 -7.15 -13.00 -10.95
CA GLY A 321 -5.72 -13.11 -10.65
C GLY A 321 -5.21 -12.27 -9.48
N ASN A 322 -6.00 -11.33 -8.95
CA ASN A 322 -5.63 -10.49 -7.82
C ASN A 322 -5.79 -11.25 -6.48
N ARG A 323 -5.10 -12.38 -6.36
CA ARG A 323 -5.16 -13.31 -5.23
C ARG A 323 -3.81 -13.96 -5.00
N PHE A 324 -3.17 -13.67 -3.88
CA PHE A 324 -1.81 -14.08 -3.51
C PHE A 324 -1.86 -14.93 -2.23
N TYR A 325 -0.98 -15.92 -2.13
CA TYR A 325 -0.91 -16.82 -0.97
C TYR A 325 -0.25 -16.16 0.24
N SER A 326 0.55 -15.11 0.02
CA SER A 326 1.20 -14.36 1.10
C SER A 326 1.23 -12.86 0.83
N GLN A 327 1.36 -12.07 1.90
CA GLN A 327 1.57 -10.63 1.78
C GLN A 327 2.83 -10.31 0.98
N LYS A 328 3.92 -11.06 1.23
CA LYS A 328 5.21 -10.86 0.58
C LYS A 328 5.09 -11.05 -0.94
N GLU A 329 4.46 -12.13 -1.37
CA GLU A 329 4.20 -12.40 -2.79
C GLU A 329 3.41 -11.25 -3.43
N CYS A 330 2.34 -10.79 -2.79
CA CYS A 330 1.59 -9.64 -3.29
C CYS A 330 2.45 -8.37 -3.37
N GLU A 331 3.29 -8.11 -2.37
CA GLU A 331 4.19 -6.95 -2.36
C GLU A 331 5.32 -7.07 -3.40
N GLU A 332 5.77 -8.28 -3.73
CA GLU A 332 6.74 -8.53 -4.79
C GLU A 332 6.16 -8.24 -6.18
N TYR A 333 4.91 -8.66 -6.44
CA TYR A 333 4.24 -8.41 -7.74
C TYR A 333 3.67 -6.99 -7.88
N CYS A 334 3.18 -6.39 -6.80
CA CYS A 334 2.42 -5.14 -6.87
C CYS A 334 3.04 -3.99 -6.07
N GLY A 335 4.15 -4.22 -5.35
CA GLY A 335 4.74 -3.26 -4.43
C GLY A 335 5.89 -2.42 -4.99
N VAL A 336 6.24 -2.58 -6.26
CA VAL A 336 7.33 -1.86 -6.93
C VAL A 336 6.76 -1.00 -8.07
N SER A 337 6.86 0.32 -7.94
CA SER A 337 6.81 1.21 -9.11
C SER A 337 8.23 1.24 -9.66
N LYS A 338 8.50 0.55 -10.78
CA LYS A 338 9.68 0.87 -11.58
C LYS A 338 9.36 2.16 -12.33
N ASP A 339 9.80 3.29 -11.79
CA ASP A 339 9.89 4.53 -12.57
C ASP A 339 11.20 4.49 -13.36
N GLY A 340 11.10 4.56 -14.69
CA GLY A 340 12.13 5.16 -15.54
C GLY A 340 13.24 4.24 -16.05
N ASP A 341 12.92 3.41 -17.05
CA ASP A 341 13.91 2.98 -18.04
C ASP A 341 14.23 4.16 -18.99
N GLU A 342 14.77 5.27 -18.46
CA GLU A 342 15.39 6.34 -19.27
C GLU A 342 16.88 6.48 -18.90
N GLU A 343 17.61 5.38 -18.97
CA GLU A 343 19.08 5.44 -19.00
C GLU A 343 19.66 4.36 -19.93
N PHE A 344 19.17 4.26 -21.17
CA PHE A 344 19.81 3.44 -22.21
C PHE A 344 19.63 4.00 -23.63
N LEU A 345 19.93 5.29 -23.86
CA LEU A 345 20.33 5.78 -25.19
C LEU A 345 21.30 6.95 -25.07
N LYS A 346 22.51 6.66 -24.57
CA LYS A 346 23.72 7.41 -24.94
C LYS A 346 24.88 6.44 -25.15
N VAL A 347 24.91 5.81 -26.32
CA VAL A 347 26.14 5.35 -26.94
C VAL A 347 26.04 5.64 -28.44
N ASN A 348 27.00 6.44 -28.89
CA ASN A 348 27.35 6.88 -30.25
C ASN A 348 26.49 7.98 -30.88
#